data_AF-A0A812UAD2-F1
#
_entry.id   AF-A0A812UAD2-F1
#
_cell.length_a   1.000
_cell.length_b   1.000
_cell.length_c   1.000
_cell.angle_alpha   90.00
_cell.angle_beta   90.00
_cell.angle_gamma   90.00
#
_symmetry.space_group_name_H-M   'P 1'
#
loop_
_entity.id
_entity.type
_entity.pdbx_description
1 polymer ?
#
loop_
_entity_poly.entity_id
_entity_poly.type
_entity_poly.pdbx_seq_one_letter_code
_entity_poly.pdbx_strand_id
1 'polypeptide(L)'
;MAVSAAKQTVVLIQAPGAVVMPWKKSADAILMMFLGGEETGTAWARILFGDEAPAGRLPIMMPLTEADSIKPGTDLNVDYDEGLRTSYRNPSFKDAFPFGHGLTYTTFEYSQPVLGNCTLEASAPVDAYVCLRLAVRNVGRRAGRTVVQCYLEMPAEAGYATPILRGFRKTGIIPANDSESVLLHFNARELSFYDPAFQQWIVPSHVRALVGESSRDIRLSMMIKIPQGSSPGPARRWSAFWWLIAVLVAIAVIVPFISYTVIRRKRDDASSEDSSAELSSEFSG
;
A
#
# COMPACT_ATOMS: atom_id res chain seq x y z
N MET A 1 -28.91 -22.31 -14.58
CA MET A 1 -30.28 -22.42 -14.05
C MET A 1 -31.04 -21.14 -14.34
N ALA A 2 -32.20 -21.27 -15.00
CA ALA A 2 -33.39 -20.41 -15.02
C ALA A 2 -33.31 -18.87 -15.17
N VAL A 3 -32.27 -18.30 -15.78
CA VAL A 3 -32.30 -16.88 -16.25
C VAL A 3 -32.89 -16.75 -17.67
N SER A 4 -32.99 -17.85 -18.43
CA SER A 4 -33.27 -17.79 -19.88
C SER A 4 -34.74 -17.67 -20.30
N ALA A 5 -35.69 -17.48 -19.38
CA ALA A 5 -37.12 -17.45 -19.70
C ALA A 5 -37.70 -16.02 -19.82
N ALA A 6 -37.07 -15.01 -19.22
CA ALA A 6 -37.53 -13.63 -19.25
C ALA A 6 -36.84 -12.83 -20.37
N LYS A 7 -37.56 -11.87 -20.97
CA LYS A 7 -37.02 -10.99 -22.04
C LYS A 7 -35.96 -10.01 -21.53
N GLN A 8 -36.05 -9.62 -20.26
CA GLN A 8 -35.11 -8.75 -19.57
C GLN A 8 -34.87 -9.30 -18.17
N THR A 9 -33.61 -9.55 -17.82
CA THR A 9 -33.23 -10.11 -16.53
C THR A 9 -32.20 -9.23 -15.83
N VAL A 10 -32.58 -8.74 -14.65
CA VAL A 10 -31.68 -8.07 -13.71
C VAL A 10 -31.38 -9.05 -12.57
N VAL A 11 -30.09 -9.28 -12.30
CA VAL A 11 -29.65 -10.15 -11.21
C VAL A 11 -29.13 -9.33 -10.05
N LEU A 12 -29.73 -9.51 -8.88
CA LEU A 12 -29.28 -8.94 -7.61
C LEU A 12 -28.50 -10.00 -6.84
N ILE A 13 -27.23 -9.77 -6.62
CA ILE A 13 -26.35 -10.71 -5.91
C ILE A 13 -26.11 -10.19 -4.50
N GLN A 14 -26.37 -11.06 -3.52
CA GLN A 14 -25.91 -10.93 -2.15
C GLN A 14 -25.05 -12.14 -1.79
N ALA A 15 -23.77 -11.91 -1.58
CA ALA A 15 -22.80 -12.95 -1.27
C ALA A 15 -21.69 -12.38 -0.38
N PRO A 16 -21.09 -13.18 0.51
CA PRO A 16 -20.06 -12.71 1.44
C PRO A 16 -18.72 -12.43 0.75
N GLY A 17 -18.53 -12.89 -0.49
CA GLY A 17 -17.26 -12.82 -1.19
C GLY A 17 -17.42 -12.96 -2.70
N ALA A 18 -16.34 -13.39 -3.35
CA ALA A 18 -16.31 -13.56 -4.79
C ALA A 18 -17.22 -14.72 -5.22
N VAL A 19 -17.90 -14.54 -6.35
CA VAL A 19 -18.75 -15.57 -6.97
C VAL A 19 -18.39 -15.72 -8.44
N VAL A 20 -18.34 -16.96 -8.92
CA VAL A 20 -18.23 -17.24 -10.36
C VAL A 20 -19.57 -17.00 -11.04
N MET A 21 -19.56 -16.34 -12.19
CA MET A 21 -20.77 -15.94 -12.92
C MET A 21 -20.75 -16.42 -14.37
N PRO A 22 -20.78 -17.75 -14.64
CA PRO A 22 -20.78 -18.28 -16.01
C PRO A 22 -22.01 -17.82 -16.83
N TRP A 23 -23.09 -17.44 -16.14
CA TRP A 23 -24.34 -16.94 -16.71
C TRP A 23 -24.34 -15.42 -16.99
N LYS A 24 -23.25 -14.69 -16.71
CA LYS A 24 -23.24 -13.21 -16.77
C LYS A 24 -23.66 -12.62 -18.12
N LYS A 25 -23.45 -13.35 -19.22
CA LYS A 25 -23.83 -12.93 -20.59
C LYS A 25 -25.33 -13.04 -20.86
N SER A 26 -26.08 -13.74 -20.00
CA SER A 26 -27.53 -13.92 -20.12
C SER A 26 -28.33 -12.93 -19.26
N ALA A 27 -27.65 -12.08 -18.47
CA ALA A 27 -28.28 -11.03 -17.68
C ALA A 27 -28.06 -9.67 -18.34
N ASP A 28 -29.08 -8.83 -18.36
CA ASP A 28 -29.03 -7.47 -18.89
C ASP A 28 -28.36 -6.50 -17.90
N ALA A 29 -28.52 -6.76 -16.60
CA ALA A 29 -27.82 -6.04 -15.55
C ALA A 29 -27.51 -6.97 -14.37
N ILE A 30 -26.36 -6.70 -13.73
CA ILE A 30 -25.91 -7.42 -12.55
C ILE A 30 -25.55 -6.38 -11.51
N LEU A 31 -26.16 -6.48 -10.34
CA LEU A 31 -25.85 -5.64 -9.20
C LEU A 31 -25.35 -6.52 -8.07
N MET A 32 -24.25 -6.10 -7.45
CA MET A 32 -23.63 -6.80 -6.33
C MET A 32 -23.72 -5.92 -5.08
N MET A 33 -24.35 -6.45 -4.04
CA MET A 33 -24.36 -5.88 -2.71
C MET A 33 -24.01 -7.01 -1.75
N PHE A 34 -22.81 -6.99 -1.16
CA PHE A 34 -22.30 -8.08 -0.32
C PHE A 34 -23.29 -8.51 0.77
N LEU A 35 -23.20 -7.90 1.95
CA LEU A 35 -24.13 -8.12 3.05
C LEU A 35 -24.67 -6.74 3.42
N GLY A 36 -25.88 -6.42 2.94
CA GLY A 36 -26.44 -5.06 2.95
C GLY A 36 -27.12 -4.65 4.27
N GLY A 37 -27.16 -5.52 5.27
CA GLY A 37 -27.84 -5.26 6.54
C GLY A 37 -29.37 -5.17 6.41
N GLU A 38 -30.03 -4.65 7.45
CA GLU A 38 -31.49 -4.62 7.57
C GLU A 38 -32.18 -3.75 6.49
N GLU A 39 -31.51 -2.71 5.99
CA GLU A 39 -32.04 -1.80 4.95
C GLU A 39 -31.76 -2.26 3.51
N THR A 40 -31.36 -3.52 3.30
CA THR A 40 -31.05 -4.08 1.97
C THR A 40 -32.19 -3.84 0.97
N GLY A 41 -33.45 -4.08 1.36
CA GLY A 41 -34.60 -3.93 0.48
C GLY A 41 -34.77 -2.49 -0.02
N THR A 42 -34.71 -1.53 0.91
CA THR A 42 -34.75 -0.10 0.62
C THR A 42 -33.60 0.31 -0.31
N ALA A 43 -32.38 -0.15 -0.01
CA ALA A 43 -31.20 0.15 -0.81
C ALA A 43 -31.34 -0.38 -2.25
N TRP A 44 -31.87 -1.59 -2.44
CA TRP A 44 -32.12 -2.12 -3.77
C TRP A 44 -33.14 -1.31 -4.56
N ALA A 45 -34.26 -0.95 -3.93
CA ALA A 45 -35.31 -0.17 -4.58
C ALA A 45 -34.75 1.18 -5.08
N ARG A 46 -34.03 1.92 -4.24
CA ARG A 46 -33.48 3.24 -4.62
C ARG A 46 -32.52 3.18 -5.80
N ILE A 47 -31.72 2.12 -5.89
CA ILE A 47 -30.83 1.91 -7.04
C ILE A 47 -31.64 1.51 -8.28
N LEU A 48 -32.47 0.47 -8.18
CA LEU A 48 -33.22 -0.08 -9.32
C LEU A 48 -34.17 0.93 -9.98
N PHE A 49 -34.82 1.78 -9.17
CA PHE A 49 -35.72 2.82 -9.67
C PHE A 49 -34.98 4.13 -10.01
N GLY A 50 -33.67 4.21 -9.74
CA GLY A 50 -32.83 5.33 -10.13
C GLY A 50 -32.97 6.57 -9.24
N ASP A 51 -33.50 6.43 -8.03
CA ASP A 51 -33.49 7.46 -6.99
C ASP A 51 -32.05 7.79 -6.58
N GLU A 52 -31.16 6.79 -6.65
CA GLU A 52 -29.72 6.93 -6.44
C GLU A 52 -28.96 6.19 -7.54
N ALA A 53 -27.84 6.77 -8.00
CA ALA A 53 -26.94 6.08 -8.92
C ALA A 53 -25.99 5.14 -8.17
N PRO A 54 -25.73 3.91 -8.67
CA PRO A 54 -24.74 3.05 -8.06
C PRO A 54 -23.37 3.70 -8.15
N ALA A 55 -22.64 3.66 -7.04
CA ALA A 55 -21.32 4.29 -6.89
C ALA A 55 -20.35 3.42 -6.09
N GLY A 56 -20.63 2.11 -6.01
CA GLY A 56 -19.74 1.12 -5.44
C GLY A 56 -18.67 0.70 -6.45
N ARG A 57 -17.49 0.33 -5.96
CA ARG A 57 -16.42 -0.29 -6.73
C ARG A 57 -16.04 -1.60 -6.06
N LEU A 58 -15.80 -2.64 -6.84
CA LEU A 58 -15.49 -3.96 -6.32
C LEU A 58 -14.20 -3.94 -5.48
N PRO A 59 -14.24 -4.29 -4.19
CA PRO A 59 -13.04 -4.38 -3.35
C PRO A 59 -12.26 -5.69 -3.56
N ILE A 60 -12.84 -6.61 -4.34
CA ILE A 60 -12.25 -7.90 -4.73
C ILE A 60 -12.52 -8.13 -6.21
N MET A 61 -11.62 -8.84 -6.88
CA MET A 61 -11.87 -9.31 -8.25
C MET A 61 -12.93 -10.42 -8.22
N MET A 62 -13.85 -10.39 -9.18
CA MET A 62 -14.76 -11.53 -9.44
C MET A 62 -14.09 -12.44 -10.46
N PRO A 63 -13.74 -13.69 -10.10
CA PRO A 63 -13.00 -14.58 -10.97
C PRO A 63 -13.85 -15.02 -12.16
N LEU A 64 -13.21 -15.27 -13.31
CA LEU A 64 -13.89 -15.84 -14.47
C LEU A 64 -14.32 -17.28 -14.21
N THR A 65 -13.43 -18.06 -13.59
CA THR A 65 -13.65 -19.45 -13.17
C THR A 65 -13.01 -19.70 -11.80
N GLU A 66 -13.34 -20.82 -11.16
CA GLU A 66 -12.68 -21.23 -9.91
C GLU A 66 -11.15 -21.37 -10.05
N ALA A 67 -10.61 -21.56 -11.25
CA ALA A 67 -9.17 -21.63 -11.48
C ALA A 67 -8.47 -20.26 -11.40
N ASP A 68 -9.23 -19.16 -11.46
CA ASP A 68 -8.74 -17.79 -11.40
C ASP A 68 -8.70 -17.23 -9.97
N SER A 69 -8.59 -18.12 -8.98
CA SER A 69 -8.45 -17.83 -7.56
C SER A 69 -7.34 -18.70 -6.95
N ILE A 70 -6.80 -18.25 -5.81
CA ILE A 70 -5.86 -19.05 -5.03
C ILE A 70 -6.62 -20.26 -4.49
N LYS A 71 -6.06 -21.45 -4.70
CA LYS A 71 -6.67 -22.68 -4.22
C LYS A 71 -6.51 -22.77 -2.70
N PRO A 72 -7.56 -23.18 -1.98
CA PRO A 72 -7.44 -23.39 -0.55
C PRO A 72 -6.41 -24.50 -0.31
N GLY A 73 -5.47 -24.26 0.60
CA GLY A 73 -4.62 -25.32 1.14
C GLY A 73 -5.45 -26.28 1.98
N THR A 74 -5.15 -27.57 1.89
CA THR A 74 -5.83 -28.63 2.66
C THR A 74 -5.03 -29.13 3.85
N ASP A 75 -3.76 -28.73 3.93
CA ASP A 75 -2.83 -29.17 4.97
C ASP A 75 -2.85 -28.23 6.19
N LEU A 76 -2.34 -28.72 7.32
CA LEU A 76 -2.21 -27.92 8.54
C LEU A 76 -1.24 -26.73 8.39
N ASN A 77 -0.23 -26.89 7.53
CA ASN A 77 0.69 -25.84 7.16
C ASN A 77 0.39 -25.46 5.70
N VAL A 78 0.06 -24.19 5.47
CA VAL A 78 -0.23 -23.66 4.14
C VAL A 78 0.86 -22.68 3.76
N ASP A 79 1.63 -23.03 2.75
CA ASP A 79 2.65 -22.15 2.18
C ASP A 79 2.01 -21.15 1.23
N TYR A 80 2.33 -19.85 1.38
CA TYR A 80 1.89 -18.79 0.47
C TYR A 80 2.89 -18.58 -0.67
N ASP A 81 2.98 -19.57 -1.54
CA ASP A 81 3.90 -19.59 -2.68
C ASP A 81 3.52 -18.58 -3.79
N GLU A 82 2.27 -18.13 -3.81
CA GLU A 82 1.80 -17.07 -4.69
C GLU A 82 2.41 -15.71 -4.34
N GLY A 83 2.83 -15.52 -3.08
CA GLY A 83 3.38 -14.27 -2.57
C GLY A 83 2.47 -13.07 -2.84
N LEU A 84 2.95 -12.07 -3.58
CA LEU A 84 2.17 -10.88 -3.92
C LEU A 84 1.18 -11.08 -5.08
N ARG A 85 1.20 -12.24 -5.76
CA ARG A 85 0.34 -12.55 -6.91
C ARG A 85 -1.04 -13.00 -6.44
N THR A 86 -1.71 -12.15 -5.67
CA THR A 86 -3.06 -12.39 -5.14
C THR A 86 -4.09 -11.57 -5.90
N SER A 87 -5.27 -12.16 -6.15
CA SER A 87 -6.39 -11.46 -6.81
C SER A 87 -5.94 -10.77 -8.13
N TYR A 88 -6.34 -9.50 -8.36
CA TYR A 88 -5.98 -8.71 -9.54
C TYR A 88 -4.46 -8.51 -9.74
N ARG A 89 -3.64 -8.81 -8.71
CA ARG A 89 -2.19 -8.72 -8.80
C ARG A 89 -1.55 -9.94 -9.46
N ASN A 90 -2.33 -11.00 -9.64
CA ASN A 90 -1.88 -12.17 -10.38
C ASN A 90 -2.13 -11.95 -11.88
N PRO A 91 -1.10 -11.84 -12.72
CA PRO A 91 -1.29 -11.61 -14.15
C PRO A 91 -1.91 -12.82 -14.88
N SER A 92 -1.86 -14.00 -14.27
CA SER A 92 -2.42 -15.23 -14.86
C SER A 92 -3.91 -15.41 -14.58
N PHE A 93 -4.47 -14.73 -13.57
CA PHE A 93 -5.89 -14.82 -13.25
C PHE A 93 -6.74 -13.99 -14.20
N LYS A 94 -7.83 -14.60 -14.66
CA LYS A 94 -8.83 -13.95 -15.52
C LYS A 94 -10.01 -13.46 -14.68
N ASP A 95 -10.41 -12.22 -14.93
CA ASP A 95 -11.53 -11.60 -14.25
C ASP A 95 -12.84 -11.72 -15.07
N ALA A 96 -13.94 -12.08 -14.40
CA ALA A 96 -15.28 -11.82 -14.92
C ALA A 96 -15.63 -10.33 -14.79
N PHE A 97 -15.22 -9.75 -13.65
CA PHE A 97 -15.22 -8.32 -13.36
C PHE A 97 -13.96 -7.98 -12.53
N PRO A 98 -13.17 -6.98 -12.94
CA PRO A 98 -11.87 -6.71 -12.33
C PRO A 98 -12.00 -6.01 -10.97
N PHE A 99 -10.93 -6.06 -10.18
CA PHE A 99 -10.83 -5.26 -8.96
C PHE A 99 -11.03 -3.78 -9.28
N GLY A 100 -11.77 -3.08 -8.43
CA GLY A 100 -12.13 -1.69 -8.59
C GLY A 100 -13.23 -1.43 -9.64
N HIS A 101 -13.76 -2.45 -10.32
CA HIS A 101 -14.83 -2.27 -11.29
C HIS A 101 -16.16 -1.86 -10.62
N GLY A 102 -16.94 -1.03 -11.30
CA GLY A 102 -18.30 -0.67 -10.90
C GLY A 102 -18.89 0.30 -11.89
N LEU A 103 -20.14 0.06 -12.30
CA LEU A 103 -20.85 0.95 -13.22
C LEU A 103 -21.71 1.96 -12.46
N THR A 104 -22.12 2.99 -13.17
CA THR A 104 -23.02 4.04 -12.67
C THR A 104 -23.98 4.48 -13.78
N TYR A 105 -24.98 5.30 -13.47
CA TYR A 105 -26.00 5.75 -14.43
C TYR A 105 -25.59 6.99 -15.25
N THR A 106 -24.34 7.41 -15.13
CA THR A 106 -23.74 8.51 -15.88
C THR A 106 -22.33 8.17 -16.32
N THR A 107 -21.68 9.05 -17.08
CA THR A 107 -20.34 8.83 -17.64
C THR A 107 -19.42 9.96 -17.21
N PHE A 108 -18.15 9.63 -16.92
CA PHE A 108 -17.16 10.59 -16.47
C PHE A 108 -15.93 10.64 -17.39
N GLU A 109 -15.40 11.83 -17.61
CA GLU A 109 -14.13 12.09 -18.30
C GLU A 109 -13.09 12.66 -17.33
N TYR A 110 -11.83 12.33 -17.56
CA TYR A 110 -10.73 12.64 -16.65
C TYR A 110 -9.76 13.56 -17.38
N SER A 111 -9.39 14.69 -16.76
CA SER A 111 -8.37 15.57 -17.31
C SER A 111 -6.98 14.94 -17.20
N GLN A 112 -6.02 15.49 -17.94
CA GLN A 112 -4.62 15.16 -17.71
C GLN A 112 -4.23 15.47 -16.25
N PRO A 113 -3.50 14.56 -15.58
CA PRO A 113 -3.10 14.75 -14.20
C PRO A 113 -1.89 15.69 -14.10
N VAL A 114 -1.89 16.54 -13.07
CA VAL A 114 -0.81 17.46 -12.75
C VAL A 114 -0.17 17.03 -11.43
N LEU A 115 1.16 16.94 -11.42
CA LEU A 115 1.93 16.73 -10.19
C LEU A 115 2.21 18.07 -9.52
N GLY A 116 2.05 18.13 -8.19
CA GLY A 116 2.33 19.31 -7.40
C GLY A 116 2.96 18.96 -6.06
N ASN A 117 3.57 19.96 -5.42
CA ASN A 117 4.01 19.84 -4.04
C ASN A 117 2.80 19.90 -3.11
N CYS A 118 2.70 18.96 -2.18
CA CYS A 118 1.58 18.86 -1.25
C CYS A 118 1.55 20.00 -0.22
N THR A 119 2.67 20.72 -0.02
CA THR A 119 2.81 21.78 0.99
C THR A 119 1.90 22.98 0.83
N LEU A 120 1.29 23.18 -0.35
CA LEU A 120 0.36 24.28 -0.60
C LEU A 120 -1.12 23.87 -0.41
N GLU A 121 -1.38 22.61 -0.06
CA GLU A 121 -2.72 22.08 0.10
C GLU A 121 -3.08 22.01 1.58
N ALA A 122 -3.99 22.87 2.03
CA ALA A 122 -4.46 22.90 3.43
C ALA A 122 -5.07 21.55 3.91
N SER A 123 -5.36 20.63 2.98
CA SER A 123 -5.92 19.29 3.25
C SER A 123 -4.92 18.14 3.07
N ALA A 124 -3.67 18.41 2.67
CA ALA A 124 -2.66 17.36 2.53
C ALA A 124 -2.11 16.93 3.90
N PRO A 125 -1.90 15.62 4.12
CA PRO A 125 -1.15 15.12 5.28
C PRO A 125 0.26 15.71 5.36
N VAL A 126 0.78 15.87 6.58
CA VAL A 126 2.12 16.42 6.85
C VAL A 126 3.24 15.59 6.21
N ASP A 127 3.01 14.30 5.99
CA ASP A 127 3.94 13.33 5.39
C ASP A 127 3.73 13.12 3.87
N ALA A 128 2.83 13.88 3.24
CA ALA A 128 2.55 13.74 1.82
C ALA A 128 3.76 14.18 0.97
N TYR A 129 4.30 13.24 0.20
CA TYR A 129 5.55 13.41 -0.56
C TYR A 129 5.28 13.85 -2.00
N VAL A 130 4.21 13.32 -2.61
CA VAL A 130 3.78 13.66 -3.98
C VAL A 130 2.26 13.81 -4.01
N CYS A 131 1.78 14.88 -4.65
CA CYS A 131 0.37 15.11 -4.89
C CYS A 131 0.06 15.03 -6.38
N LEU A 132 -0.98 14.27 -6.74
CA LEU A 132 -1.50 14.11 -8.09
C LEU A 132 -2.92 14.68 -8.13
N ARG A 133 -3.12 15.72 -8.95
CA ARG A 133 -4.40 16.40 -9.14
C ARG A 133 -4.95 16.17 -10.54
N LEU A 134 -6.25 15.96 -10.64
CA LEU A 134 -6.98 15.90 -11.92
C LEU A 134 -8.42 16.38 -11.71
N ALA A 135 -9.03 16.91 -12.77
CA ALA A 135 -10.46 17.17 -12.80
C ALA A 135 -11.21 15.95 -13.33
N VAL A 136 -12.34 15.66 -12.71
CA VAL A 136 -13.30 14.65 -13.14
C VAL A 136 -14.56 15.36 -13.58
N ARG A 137 -14.92 15.24 -14.86
CA ARG A 137 -16.11 15.86 -15.44
C ARG A 137 -17.21 14.83 -15.64
N ASN A 138 -18.42 15.14 -15.21
CA ASN A 138 -19.59 14.34 -15.55
C ASN A 138 -20.11 14.78 -16.94
N VAL A 139 -19.96 13.90 -17.93
CA VAL A 139 -20.39 14.17 -19.32
C VAL A 139 -21.71 13.48 -19.67
N GLY A 140 -22.30 12.74 -18.73
CA GLY A 140 -23.62 12.16 -18.89
C GLY A 140 -24.74 13.11 -18.47
N ARG A 141 -25.97 12.58 -18.47
CA ARG A 141 -27.20 13.36 -18.23
C ARG A 141 -27.71 13.28 -16.79
N ARG A 142 -27.13 12.41 -15.95
CA ARG A 142 -27.55 12.21 -14.56
C ARG A 142 -26.44 12.64 -13.62
N ALA A 143 -26.83 13.19 -12.47
CA ALA A 143 -25.88 13.39 -11.39
C ALA A 143 -25.35 12.04 -10.90
N GLY A 144 -24.09 11.99 -10.47
CA GLY A 144 -23.48 10.74 -10.02
C GLY A 144 -22.17 10.96 -9.31
N ARG A 145 -21.59 9.86 -8.81
CA ARG A 145 -20.27 9.85 -8.18
C ARG A 145 -19.38 8.83 -8.90
N THR A 146 -18.08 9.09 -8.92
CA THR A 146 -17.10 8.09 -9.36
C THR A 146 -15.98 7.94 -8.33
N VAL A 147 -15.09 6.96 -8.55
CA VAL A 147 -13.91 6.73 -7.73
C VAL A 147 -12.70 6.75 -8.65
N VAL A 148 -11.89 7.79 -8.53
CA VAL A 148 -10.59 7.84 -9.17
C VAL A 148 -9.67 6.87 -8.44
N GLN A 149 -9.02 5.99 -9.17
CA GLN A 149 -8.07 5.00 -8.65
C GLN A 149 -6.70 5.23 -9.31
N CYS A 150 -5.63 5.21 -8.52
CA CYS A 150 -4.26 5.29 -8.99
C CYS A 150 -3.48 4.05 -8.56
N TYR A 151 -3.00 3.33 -9.56
CA TYR A 151 -2.13 2.16 -9.43
C TYR A 151 -0.70 2.59 -9.73
N LEU A 152 0.24 2.19 -8.88
CA LEU A 152 1.66 2.41 -9.14
C LEU A 152 2.28 1.13 -9.66
N GLU A 153 2.89 1.23 -10.83
CA GLU A 153 3.86 0.26 -11.30
C GLU A 153 5.24 0.65 -10.77
N MET A 154 5.84 -0.27 -10.02
CA MET A 154 7.17 -0.11 -9.47
C MET A 154 8.23 -0.48 -10.51
N PRO A 155 9.47 0.00 -10.37
CA PRO A 155 10.62 -0.47 -11.15
C PRO A 155 10.80 -1.99 -11.08
N ALA A 156 11.50 -2.55 -12.06
CA ALA A 156 11.70 -4.00 -12.19
C ALA A 156 12.39 -4.60 -10.94
N GLU A 157 13.29 -3.85 -10.30
CA GLU A 157 13.98 -4.25 -9.08
C GLU A 157 13.04 -4.55 -7.90
N ALA A 158 11.81 -4.01 -7.91
CA ALA A 158 10.82 -4.28 -6.87
C ALA A 158 10.21 -5.69 -6.96
N GLY A 159 10.36 -6.38 -8.09
CA GLY A 159 9.84 -7.73 -8.29
C GLY A 159 8.31 -7.85 -8.27
N TYR A 160 7.58 -6.75 -8.46
CA TYR A 160 6.11 -6.75 -8.52
C TYR A 160 5.63 -7.15 -9.92
N ALA A 161 4.75 -8.13 -10.01
CA ALA A 161 4.26 -8.65 -11.29
C ALA A 161 3.29 -7.69 -12.02
N THR A 162 2.60 -6.83 -11.27
CA THR A 162 1.57 -5.92 -11.80
C THR A 162 1.52 -4.62 -11.00
N PRO A 163 0.96 -3.54 -11.56
CA PRO A 163 0.67 -2.31 -10.82
C PRO A 163 -0.22 -2.56 -9.59
N ILE A 164 0.02 -1.84 -8.50
CA ILE A 164 -0.70 -2.00 -7.23
C ILE A 164 -1.46 -0.73 -6.89
N LEU A 165 -2.72 -0.85 -6.43
CA LEU A 165 -3.49 0.31 -5.96
C LEU A 165 -2.74 0.99 -4.79
N ARG A 166 -2.49 2.29 -4.93
CA ARG A 166 -1.81 3.10 -3.90
C ARG A 166 -2.59 4.33 -3.48
N GLY A 167 -3.54 4.79 -4.29
CA GLY A 167 -4.40 5.90 -3.93
C GLY A 167 -5.75 5.78 -4.61
N PHE A 168 -6.80 6.21 -3.92
CA PHE A 168 -8.10 6.38 -4.54
C PHE A 168 -8.87 7.50 -3.85
N ARG A 169 -9.81 8.11 -4.57
CA ARG A 169 -10.70 9.14 -4.03
C ARG A 169 -12.06 9.01 -4.66
N LYS A 170 -13.09 8.91 -3.81
CA LYS A 170 -14.48 9.01 -4.24
C LYS A 170 -14.87 10.48 -4.31
N THR A 171 -15.53 10.86 -5.39
CA THR A 171 -16.02 12.23 -5.59
C THR A 171 -17.26 12.51 -4.73
N GLY A 172 -17.59 13.78 -4.60
CA GLY A 172 -18.94 14.25 -4.36
C GLY A 172 -19.92 13.80 -5.45
N ILE A 173 -21.19 14.19 -5.29
CA ILE A 173 -22.16 14.09 -6.39
C ILE A 173 -21.83 15.22 -7.37
N ILE A 174 -21.50 14.85 -8.60
CA ILE A 174 -21.20 15.78 -9.67
C ILE A 174 -22.44 15.88 -10.56
N PRO A 175 -23.10 17.05 -10.67
CA PRO A 175 -24.19 17.28 -11.62
C PRO A 175 -23.76 17.06 -13.08
N ALA A 176 -24.72 16.90 -13.98
CA ALA A 176 -24.43 16.78 -15.42
C ALA A 176 -23.69 18.02 -15.94
N ASN A 177 -22.68 17.81 -16.78
CA ASN A 177 -21.77 18.81 -17.35
C ASN A 177 -20.86 19.54 -16.35
N ASP A 178 -20.94 19.20 -15.06
CA ASP A 178 -20.11 19.81 -14.01
C ASP A 178 -18.83 18.99 -13.76
N SER A 179 -17.91 19.52 -12.96
CA SER A 179 -16.63 18.88 -12.65
C SER A 179 -16.21 19.02 -11.18
N GLU A 180 -15.46 18.04 -10.70
CA GLU A 180 -14.81 18.08 -9.38
C GLU A 180 -13.30 17.88 -9.53
N SER A 181 -12.50 18.68 -8.79
CA SER A 181 -11.06 18.46 -8.69
C SER A 181 -10.76 17.38 -7.65
N VAL A 182 -10.10 16.31 -8.09
CA VAL A 182 -9.65 15.21 -7.24
C VAL A 182 -8.17 15.35 -6.94
N LEU A 183 -7.81 15.15 -5.67
CA LEU A 183 -6.44 15.14 -5.17
C LEU A 183 -6.12 13.77 -4.57
N LEU A 184 -5.05 13.15 -5.06
CA LEU A 184 -4.43 11.96 -4.49
C LEU A 184 -3.08 12.34 -3.89
N HIS A 185 -2.82 11.91 -2.66
CA HIS A 185 -1.54 12.11 -1.97
C HIS A 185 -0.83 10.77 -1.81
N PHE A 186 0.49 10.80 -1.94
CA PHE A 186 1.36 9.65 -1.72
C PHE A 186 2.50 10.07 -0.79
N ASN A 187 2.63 9.43 0.36
CA ASN A 187 3.79 9.51 1.23
C ASN A 187 4.89 8.55 0.74
N ALA A 188 6.03 8.55 1.45
CA ALA A 188 7.15 7.66 1.13
C ALA A 188 6.79 6.17 1.18
N ARG A 189 5.82 5.77 2.01
CA ARG A 189 5.38 4.38 2.12
C ARG A 189 4.56 3.93 0.91
N GLU A 190 3.64 4.75 0.40
CA GLU A 190 2.91 4.39 -0.81
C GLU A 190 3.83 4.31 -2.04
N LEU A 191 4.87 5.15 -2.08
CA LEU A 191 5.85 5.20 -3.16
C LEU A 191 6.93 4.11 -3.06
N SER A 192 7.01 3.35 -1.96
CA SER A 192 8.07 2.36 -1.75
C SER A 192 7.65 0.92 -2.03
N PHE A 193 8.68 0.09 -2.22
CA PHE A 193 8.61 -1.36 -2.17
C PHE A 193 9.51 -1.90 -1.05
N TYR A 194 9.23 -3.11 -0.56
CA TYR A 194 10.05 -3.74 0.47
C TYR A 194 11.15 -4.58 -0.16
N ASP A 195 12.39 -4.36 0.26
CA ASP A 195 13.53 -5.18 -0.12
C ASP A 195 13.89 -6.14 1.03
N PRO A 196 13.72 -7.46 0.87
CA PRO A 196 14.00 -8.42 1.93
C PRO A 196 15.51 -8.58 2.23
N ALA A 197 16.40 -8.29 1.28
CA ALA A 197 17.84 -8.37 1.49
C ALA A 197 18.36 -7.23 2.39
N PHE A 198 17.75 -6.05 2.27
CA PHE A 198 18.04 -4.91 3.15
C PHE A 198 17.07 -4.77 4.34
N GLN A 199 16.01 -5.58 4.37
CA GLN A 199 14.94 -5.56 5.37
C GLN A 199 14.28 -4.18 5.56
N GLN A 200 14.15 -3.39 4.50
CA GLN A 200 13.69 -2.01 4.57
C GLN A 200 12.79 -1.64 3.38
N TRP A 201 12.09 -0.51 3.52
CA TRP A 201 11.32 0.09 2.45
C TRP A 201 12.24 0.97 1.59
N ILE A 202 12.24 0.73 0.28
CA ILE A 202 13.02 1.46 -0.70
C ILE A 202 12.10 2.36 -1.49
N VAL A 203 12.38 3.66 -1.47
CA VAL A 203 11.73 4.65 -2.34
C VAL A 203 12.54 4.75 -3.64
N PRO A 204 12.00 4.34 -4.79
CA PRO A 204 12.72 4.43 -6.06
C PRO A 204 12.82 5.89 -6.53
N SER A 205 13.64 6.13 -7.56
CA SER A 205 13.77 7.46 -8.18
C SER A 205 12.54 7.84 -9.02
N HIS A 206 11.80 6.86 -9.51
CA HIS A 206 10.57 7.06 -10.24
C HIS A 206 9.61 5.87 -10.12
N VAL A 207 8.33 6.13 -10.37
CA VAL A 207 7.28 5.11 -10.53
C VAL A 207 6.36 5.50 -11.69
N ARG A 208 5.69 4.53 -12.31
CA ARG A 208 4.66 4.82 -13.31
C ARG A 208 3.30 4.79 -12.64
N ALA A 209 2.60 5.92 -12.66
CA ALA A 209 1.25 6.04 -12.16
C ALA A 209 0.24 5.78 -13.27
N LEU A 210 -0.74 4.92 -12.96
CA LEU A 210 -1.81 4.50 -13.85
C LEU A 210 -3.13 4.89 -13.21
N VAL A 211 -3.80 5.88 -13.78
CA VAL A 211 -5.01 6.48 -13.23
C VAL A 211 -6.22 6.06 -14.06
N GLY A 212 -7.28 5.65 -13.38
CA GLY A 212 -8.47 5.11 -14.01
C GLY A 212 -9.62 4.85 -13.04
N GLU A 213 -10.58 4.06 -13.49
CA GLU A 213 -11.81 3.72 -12.75
C GLU A 213 -11.87 2.28 -12.26
N SER A 214 -10.93 1.43 -12.70
CA SER A 214 -10.71 0.09 -12.17
C SER A 214 -9.30 -0.38 -12.53
N SER A 215 -8.88 -1.53 -12.01
CA SER A 215 -7.58 -2.14 -12.38
C SER A 215 -7.44 -2.50 -13.87
N ARG A 216 -8.54 -2.49 -14.65
CA ARG A 216 -8.54 -2.74 -16.10
C ARG A 216 -9.07 -1.57 -16.95
N ASP A 217 -9.63 -0.53 -16.34
CA ASP A 217 -10.03 0.72 -17.00
C ASP A 217 -9.04 1.81 -16.60
N ILE A 218 -7.87 1.75 -17.23
CA ILE A 218 -6.80 2.75 -17.07
C ILE A 218 -6.93 3.76 -18.21
N ARG A 219 -7.11 5.03 -17.84
CA ARG A 219 -7.38 6.11 -18.80
C ARG A 219 -6.16 7.00 -19.01
N LEU A 220 -5.31 7.09 -18.00
CA LEU A 220 -4.17 7.99 -17.96
C LEU A 220 -2.95 7.24 -17.42
N SER A 221 -1.79 7.52 -17.98
CA SER A 221 -0.50 6.97 -17.55
C SER A 221 0.52 8.09 -17.50
N MET A 222 1.28 8.18 -16.41
CA MET A 222 2.33 9.17 -16.27
C MET A 222 3.51 8.65 -15.44
N MET A 223 4.69 9.21 -15.67
CA MET A 223 5.85 8.97 -14.82
C MET A 223 5.88 9.98 -13.68
N ILE A 224 5.98 9.49 -12.45
CA ILE A 224 6.24 10.30 -11.27
C ILE A 224 7.73 10.20 -10.97
N LYS A 225 8.45 11.31 -11.07
CA LYS A 225 9.80 11.44 -10.52
C LYS A 225 9.69 11.73 -9.04
N ILE A 226 10.35 10.94 -8.22
CA ILE A 226 10.31 11.06 -6.77
C ILE A 226 11.54 11.88 -6.34
N PRO A 227 11.35 13.08 -5.74
CA PRO A 227 12.47 13.89 -5.28
C PRO A 227 13.38 13.08 -4.36
N GLN A 228 14.68 13.09 -4.61
CA GLN A 228 15.63 12.44 -3.73
C GLN A 228 16.09 13.48 -2.69
N GLY A 229 15.38 13.54 -1.57
CA GLY A 229 15.63 14.49 -0.49
C GLY A 229 15.11 13.95 0.84
N SER A 230 16.06 13.58 1.71
CA SER A 230 15.89 13.21 3.13
C SER A 230 14.92 12.06 3.47
N SER A 231 15.03 10.91 2.81
CA SER A 231 14.93 9.68 3.62
C SER A 231 16.26 9.50 4.35
N PRO A 232 16.29 9.01 5.60
CA PRO A 232 17.53 8.46 6.12
C PRO A 232 17.92 7.39 5.11
N GLY A 233 19.02 7.62 4.39
CA GLY A 233 19.61 6.60 3.54
C GLY A 233 19.80 5.33 4.37
N PRO A 234 19.95 4.15 3.74
CA PRO A 234 20.22 2.92 4.46
C PRO A 234 21.27 3.22 5.52
N ALA A 235 20.98 2.92 6.78
CA ALA A 235 21.97 2.99 7.84
C ALA A 235 23.17 2.22 7.29
N ARG A 236 24.20 2.97 6.89
CA ARG A 236 25.27 2.48 6.03
C ARG A 236 25.89 1.33 6.80
N ARG A 237 25.57 0.09 6.41
CA ARG A 237 26.27 -1.07 6.96
C ARG A 237 27.72 -0.78 6.68
N TRP A 238 28.49 -0.53 7.74
CA TRP A 238 29.92 -0.37 7.63
C TRP A 238 30.39 -1.59 6.85
N SER A 239 31.02 -1.39 5.69
CA SER A 239 31.62 -2.51 4.98
C SER A 239 32.47 -3.28 5.99
N ALA A 240 32.58 -4.60 5.88
CA ALA A 240 33.34 -5.43 6.83
C ALA A 240 34.73 -4.83 7.17
N PHE A 241 35.34 -4.15 6.20
CA PHE A 241 36.52 -3.32 6.34
C PHE A 241 36.47 -2.25 7.44
N TRP A 242 35.43 -1.42 7.49
CA TRP A 242 35.29 -0.34 8.48
C TRP A 242 34.90 -0.89 9.86
N TRP A 243 34.12 -1.99 9.92
CA TRP A 243 33.81 -2.67 11.18
C TRP A 243 35.07 -3.29 11.80
N LEU A 244 35.94 -3.91 10.98
CA LEU A 244 37.24 -4.41 11.41
C LEU A 244 38.15 -3.30 11.95
N ILE A 245 38.19 -2.13 11.30
CA ILE A 245 38.96 -0.98 11.80
C ILE A 245 38.44 -0.51 13.16
N ALA A 246 37.11 -0.40 13.33
CA ALA A 246 36.52 0.03 14.61
C ALA A 246 36.84 -0.95 15.76
N VAL A 247 36.81 -2.26 15.49
CA VAL A 247 37.20 -3.30 16.47
C VAL A 247 38.70 -3.20 16.81
N LEU A 248 39.57 -3.02 15.82
CA LEU A 248 41.01 -2.89 16.05
C LEU A 248 41.36 -1.63 16.87
N VAL A 249 40.69 -0.51 16.61
CA VAL A 249 40.85 0.73 17.39
C VAL A 249 40.34 0.55 18.83
N ALA A 250 39.18 -0.10 19.02
CA ALA A 250 38.65 -0.38 20.35
C ALA A 250 39.61 -1.25 21.17
N ILE A 251 40.19 -2.30 20.57
CA ILE A 251 41.20 -3.15 21.23
C ILE A 251 42.44 -2.31 21.59
N ALA A 252 42.95 -1.49 20.67
CA ALA A 252 44.13 -0.68 20.88
C ALA A 252 43.97 0.39 21.97
N VAL A 253 42.75 0.85 22.25
CA VAL A 253 42.48 1.87 23.30
C VAL A 253 42.13 1.21 24.64
N ILE A 254 41.33 0.15 24.61
CA ILE A 254 40.81 -0.50 25.83
C ILE A 254 41.89 -1.34 26.51
N VAL A 255 42.72 -2.07 25.74
CA VAL A 255 43.73 -2.96 26.33
C VAL A 255 44.81 -2.19 27.12
N PRO A 256 45.35 -1.06 26.63
CA PRO A 256 46.28 -0.24 27.42
C PRO A 256 45.60 0.42 28.63
N PHE A 257 44.33 0.80 28.51
CA PHE A 257 43.60 1.43 29.61
C PHE A 257 43.30 0.44 30.76
N ILE A 258 42.91 -0.80 30.44
CA ILE A 258 42.75 -1.86 31.44
C ILE A 258 44.11 -2.20 32.06
N SER A 259 45.17 -2.31 31.26
CA SER A 259 46.52 -2.55 31.78
C SER A 259 46.97 -1.43 32.73
N TYR A 260 46.74 -0.17 32.38
CA TYR A 260 47.07 0.99 33.20
C TYR A 260 46.30 1.02 34.53
N THR A 261 44.99 0.74 34.49
CA THR A 261 44.14 0.74 35.69
C THR A 261 44.45 -0.43 36.63
N VAL A 262 44.80 -1.60 36.10
CA VAL A 262 45.25 -2.75 36.92
C VAL A 262 46.62 -2.48 37.55
N ILE A 263 47.57 -1.90 36.81
CA ILE A 263 48.88 -1.52 37.36
C ILE A 263 48.73 -0.47 38.46
N ARG A 264 47.84 0.51 38.26
CA ARG A 264 47.58 1.56 39.25
C ARG A 264 46.97 0.99 40.54
N ARG A 265 45.97 0.10 40.45
CA ARG A 265 45.41 -0.57 41.64
C ARG A 265 46.44 -1.34 42.43
N LYS A 266 47.30 -2.12 41.76
CA LYS A 266 48.40 -2.84 42.44
C LYS A 266 49.38 -1.92 43.16
N ARG A 267 49.59 -0.70 42.64
CA ARG A 267 50.47 0.30 43.27
C ARG A 267 49.81 0.93 44.49
N ASP A 268 48.51 1.20 44.43
CA ASP A 268 47.74 1.75 45.53
C ASP A 268 47.63 0.74 46.69
N ASP A 269 47.39 -0.55 46.38
CA ASP A 269 47.36 -1.64 47.39
C ASP A 269 48.70 -1.78 48.12
N ALA A 270 49.83 -1.75 47.40
CA ALA A 270 51.17 -1.83 48.00
C ALA A 270 51.49 -0.64 48.92
N SER A 271 50.98 0.56 48.62
CA SER A 271 51.16 1.74 49.48
C SER A 271 50.32 1.71 50.76
N SER A 272 49.24 0.92 50.78
CA SER A 272 48.36 0.77 51.94
C SER A 272 48.88 -0.26 52.96
N GLU A 273 49.66 -1.24 52.51
CA GLU A 273 50.33 -2.20 53.40
C GLU A 273 51.50 -1.56 54.16
N ASP A 274 52.28 -0.69 53.53
CA ASP A 274 53.38 0.04 54.20
C ASP A 274 52.88 1.01 55.29
N SER A 275 51.76 1.71 55.05
CA SER A 275 51.14 2.60 56.06
C SER A 275 50.53 1.84 57.25
N SER A 276 50.17 0.56 57.05
CA SER A 276 49.59 -0.28 58.11
C SER A 276 50.68 -0.88 59.01
N ALA A 277 51.90 -1.04 58.50
CA ALA A 277 53.05 -1.51 59.26
C ALA A 277 53.56 -0.44 60.24
N GLU A 278 53.62 0.84 59.85
CA GLU A 278 54.09 1.94 60.71
C GLU A 278 53.13 2.26 61.88
N LEU A 279 51.81 2.11 61.70
CA LEU A 279 50.81 2.36 62.75
C LEU A 279 50.76 1.24 63.83
N SER A 280 51.39 0.09 63.58
CA SER A 280 51.45 -1.02 64.56
C SER A 280 52.63 -0.94 65.53
N SER A 281 53.60 -0.03 65.30
CA SER A 281 54.77 0.18 66.19
C SER A 281 54.61 1.27 67.24
N GLU A 282 53.54 2.08 67.22
CA GLU A 282 53.32 3.17 68.19
C GLU A 282 52.39 2.81 69.37
N PHE A 283 51.95 1.55 69.50
CA PHE A 283 51.08 1.10 70.60
C PHE A 283 51.70 0.01 71.50
N SER A 284 53.03 -0.10 71.54
CA SER A 284 53.75 -0.80 72.62
C SER A 284 54.92 0.05 73.13
N GLY A 285 54.65 0.91 74.10
CA GLY A 285 55.62 1.73 74.82
C GLY A 285 54.99 2.33 76.06
#